data_AF-A0A2P6PQW4-F1
#
_entry.id   AF-A0A2P6PQW4-F1
#
_cell.length_a   1.000
_cell.length_b   1.000
_cell.length_c   1.000
_cell.angle_alpha   90.00
_cell.angle_beta   90.00
_cell.angle_gamma   90.00
#
_symmetry.space_group_name_H-M   'P 1'
#
loop_
_entity.id
_entity.type
_entity.pdbx_description
1 polymer ?
#
loop_
_entity_poly.entity_id
_entity_poly.type
_entity_poly.pdbx_seq_one_letter_code
_entity_poly.pdbx_strand_id
1 'polypeptide(L)'
;MSFMKGDLLTKTRKLVKGLGKAEPVWYKAMEQAPPPTFPRADAIQRITLLEDVYIKNPFGHRVLELKEQRASEQEAMTVADMEYQAEIKAKKKAYVALKKIARQQGKRPPPNPYPIVVKEIQAEEKKYVYDRFHNPRICQILRKLQNCKRKRQLRIRTE
;
A
#
# COMPACT_ATOMS: atom_id res chain seq x y z
N MET A 1 30.49 15.04 38.68
CA MET A 1 29.19 14.34 38.67
C MET A 1 28.11 15.34 38.21
N SER A 2 27.53 15.19 37.02
CA SER A 2 26.52 16.15 36.54
C SER A 2 25.13 15.81 37.07
N PHE A 3 24.45 16.80 37.68
CA PHE A 3 23.08 16.66 38.19
C PHE A 3 22.05 16.37 37.09
N MET A 4 22.42 16.60 35.82
CA MET A 4 21.51 16.62 34.67
C MET A 4 21.62 15.43 33.71
N LYS A 5 22.44 14.41 33.99
CA LYS A 5 22.57 13.22 33.13
C LYS A 5 21.69 12.06 33.66
N GLY A 6 20.88 11.46 32.78
CA GLY A 6 19.97 10.33 33.09
C GLY A 6 18.50 10.58 32.74
N ASP A 7 17.64 9.62 33.12
CA ASP A 7 16.19 9.65 32.90
C ASP A 7 15.48 10.67 33.79
N LEU A 8 14.25 11.06 33.42
CA LEU A 8 13.45 12.05 34.14
C LEU A 8 13.31 11.73 35.64
N LEU A 9 12.97 10.48 35.98
CA LEU A 9 12.79 10.04 37.37
C LEU A 9 14.10 10.12 38.18
N THR A 10 15.23 9.77 37.57
CA THR A 10 16.54 9.88 38.23
C THR A 10 16.96 11.33 38.46
N LYS A 11 16.60 12.24 37.54
CA LYS A 11 16.86 13.68 37.64
C LYS A 11 16.00 14.33 38.73
N THR A 12 14.70 14.06 38.75
CA THR A 12 13.79 14.62 39.76
C THR A 12 14.14 14.09 41.15
N ARG A 13 14.46 12.81 41.28
CA ARG A 13 14.95 12.22 42.53
C ARG A 13 16.17 12.97 43.10
N LYS A 14 17.15 13.31 42.25
CA LYS A 14 18.35 14.08 42.67
C LYS A 14 17.99 15.51 43.10
N LEU A 15 17.09 16.19 42.37
CA LEU A 15 16.70 17.57 42.66
C LEU A 15 15.85 17.69 43.93
N VAL A 16 14.91 16.76 44.14
CA VAL A 16 14.10 16.70 45.36
C VAL A 16 14.99 16.41 46.57
N LYS A 17 15.89 15.41 46.48
CA LYS A 17 16.84 15.10 47.56
C LYS A 17 17.80 16.25 47.87
N GLY A 18 18.19 17.01 46.85
CA GLY A 18 19.05 18.19 46.97
C GLY A 18 18.32 19.47 47.34
N LEU A 19 17.02 19.41 47.69
CA LEU A 19 16.17 20.57 48.01
C LEU A 19 16.08 21.62 46.89
N GLY A 20 16.45 21.25 45.66
CA GLY A 20 16.45 22.16 44.51
C GLY A 20 15.06 22.32 43.88
N LYS A 21 14.13 21.39 44.16
CA LYS A 21 12.72 21.46 43.73
C LYS A 21 11.82 20.77 44.76
N ALA A 22 10.60 21.28 44.93
CA ALA A 22 9.54 20.61 45.68
C ALA A 22 9.12 19.29 45.00
N GLU A 23 8.62 18.34 45.80
CA GLU A 23 8.11 17.06 45.29
C GLU A 23 6.93 17.28 44.33
N PRO A 24 7.05 16.88 43.05
CA PRO A 24 5.93 16.98 42.13
C PRO A 24 4.90 15.88 42.41
N VAL A 25 3.62 16.19 42.19
CA VAL A 25 2.48 15.30 42.49
C VAL A 25 2.61 13.92 41.83
N TRP A 26 3.17 13.85 40.61
CA TRP A 26 3.33 12.61 39.85
C TRP A 26 4.52 11.75 40.28
N TYR A 27 5.44 12.24 41.13
CA TYR A 27 6.70 11.56 41.46
C TYR A 27 6.46 10.20 42.12
N LYS A 28 5.58 10.13 43.11
CA LYS A 28 5.27 8.91 43.86
C LYS A 28 4.60 7.85 42.98
N ALA A 29 3.71 8.26 42.09
CA ALA A 29 3.05 7.36 41.14
C ALA A 29 4.06 6.77 40.15
N MET A 30 4.99 7.57 39.64
CA MET A 30 6.02 7.12 38.69
C MET A 30 7.11 6.27 39.36
N GLU A 31 7.38 6.46 40.65
CA GLU A 31 8.27 5.60 41.44
C GLU A 31 7.63 4.24 41.74
N GLN A 32 6.32 4.22 41.98
CA GLN A 32 5.55 3.00 42.16
C GLN A 32 5.44 2.18 40.86
N ALA A 33 5.26 2.85 39.73
CA ALA A 33 5.14 2.21 38.41
C ALA A 33 6.06 2.93 37.40
N PRO A 34 7.37 2.61 37.38
CA PRO A 34 8.28 3.17 36.40
C PRO A 34 7.91 2.69 34.98
N PRO A 35 8.19 3.49 33.94
CA PRO A 35 7.93 3.07 32.57
C PRO A 35 8.78 1.84 32.21
N PRO A 36 8.25 0.92 31.38
CA PRO A 36 8.98 -0.29 30.99
C PRO A 36 10.24 0.07 30.20
N THR A 37 11.38 -0.46 30.63
CA THR A 37 12.66 -0.30 29.92
C THR A 37 12.96 -1.54 29.09
N PHE A 38 13.04 -1.37 27.78
CA PHE A 38 13.48 -2.43 26.87
C PHE A 38 15.00 -2.36 26.67
N PRO A 39 15.70 -3.49 26.51
CA PRO A 39 17.10 -3.49 26.12
C PRO A 39 17.27 -2.71 24.81
N ARG A 40 18.27 -1.82 24.75
CA ARG A 40 18.53 -1.06 23.54
C ARG A 40 19.06 -2.00 22.47
N ALA A 41 18.32 -2.18 21.38
CA ALA A 41 18.77 -2.97 20.23
C ALA A 41 19.77 -2.17 19.39
N ASP A 42 20.84 -2.83 18.94
CA ASP A 42 21.86 -2.21 18.08
C ASP A 42 21.39 -2.06 16.62
N ALA A 43 20.59 -3.02 16.13
CA ALA A 43 20.07 -3.03 14.76
C ALA A 43 18.64 -3.59 14.69
N ILE A 44 17.83 -3.01 13.80
CA ILE A 44 16.49 -3.50 13.49
C ILE A 44 16.60 -4.55 12.38
N GLN A 45 16.25 -5.80 12.69
CA GLN A 45 16.26 -6.89 11.72
C GLN A 45 15.06 -6.80 10.77
N ARG A 46 15.23 -7.21 9.52
CA ARG A 46 14.14 -7.33 8.57
C ARG A 46 13.37 -8.61 8.86
N ILE A 47 12.05 -8.49 9.05
CA ILE A 47 11.16 -9.65 9.20
C ILE A 47 10.97 -10.26 7.81
N THR A 48 11.26 -11.56 7.67
CA THR A 48 11.02 -12.34 6.45
C THR A 48 10.14 -13.53 6.80
N LEU A 49 9.05 -13.71 6.06
CA LEU A 49 8.15 -14.85 6.18
C LEU A 49 8.54 -15.94 5.17
N LEU A 50 8.18 -17.19 5.47
CA LEU A 50 8.36 -18.30 4.52
C LEU A 50 7.57 -18.08 3.23
N GLU A 51 6.45 -17.37 3.34
CA GLU A 51 5.57 -17.02 2.21
C GLU A 51 6.19 -15.99 1.27
N ASP A 52 7.22 -15.26 1.74
CA ASP A 52 7.86 -14.20 0.95
C ASP A 52 8.50 -14.74 -0.33
N VAL A 53 8.86 -16.03 -0.35
CA VAL A 53 9.36 -16.76 -1.51
C VAL A 53 8.33 -16.76 -2.66
N TYR A 54 7.03 -16.74 -2.33
CA TYR A 54 5.93 -16.90 -3.29
C TYR A 54 5.09 -15.65 -3.51
N ILE A 55 5.51 -14.46 -3.04
CA ILE A 55 4.72 -13.20 -3.19
C ILE A 55 4.36 -12.90 -4.65
N LYS A 56 5.22 -13.28 -5.61
CA LYS A 56 4.96 -13.07 -7.04
C LYS A 56 3.85 -13.97 -7.58
N ASN A 57 3.49 -15.03 -6.85
CA ASN A 57 2.56 -16.05 -7.28
C ASN A 57 1.23 -15.89 -6.51
N PRO A 58 0.10 -15.74 -7.20
CA PRO A 58 -1.20 -15.50 -6.55
C PRO A 58 -1.71 -16.71 -5.73
N PHE A 59 -1.04 -17.87 -5.83
CA PHE A 59 -1.39 -19.13 -5.16
C PHE A 59 -0.31 -19.57 -4.15
N GLY A 60 0.55 -18.66 -3.69
CA GLY A 60 1.66 -18.98 -2.77
C GLY A 60 1.23 -19.71 -1.48
N HIS A 61 0.13 -19.28 -0.86
CA HIS A 61 -0.40 -19.96 0.33
C HIS A 61 -0.78 -21.43 0.06
N ARG A 62 -1.32 -21.74 -1.12
CA ARG A 62 -1.69 -23.11 -1.48
C ARG A 62 -0.48 -24.02 -1.63
N VAL A 63 0.64 -23.49 -2.13
CA VAL A 63 1.92 -24.23 -2.19
C VAL A 63 2.42 -24.57 -0.80
N LEU A 64 2.24 -23.66 0.16
CA LEU A 64 2.63 -23.90 1.56
C LEU A 64 1.77 -24.98 2.21
N GLU A 65 0.45 -24.96 2.01
CA GLU A 65 -0.45 -26.02 2.49
C GLU A 65 -0.05 -27.41 1.94
N LEU A 66 0.32 -27.48 0.65
CA LEU A 66 0.78 -28.73 0.03
C LEU A 66 2.15 -29.18 0.56
N LYS A 67 3.05 -28.23 0.84
CA LYS A 67 4.34 -28.52 1.48
C LYS A 67 4.17 -29.01 2.93
N GLU A 68 3.22 -28.47 3.68
CA GLU A 68 2.86 -28.99 5.01
C GLU A 68 2.40 -30.45 4.95
N GLN A 69 1.72 -30.83 3.87
CA GLN A 69 1.33 -32.21 3.56
C GLN A 69 2.48 -33.09 3.04
N ARG A 70 3.72 -32.58 3.06
CA ARG A 70 4.96 -33.24 2.60
C ARG A 70 5.05 -33.46 1.10
N ALA A 71 4.34 -32.68 0.29
CA ALA A 71 4.57 -32.66 -1.16
C ALA A 71 5.92 -32.03 -1.50
N SER A 72 6.55 -32.46 -2.59
CA SER A 72 7.73 -31.76 -3.10
C SER A 72 7.34 -30.37 -3.61
N GLU A 73 8.29 -29.43 -3.63
CA GLU A 73 8.01 -28.05 -4.04
C GLU A 73 7.51 -27.94 -5.48
N GLN A 74 8.10 -28.72 -6.39
CA GLN A 74 7.73 -28.70 -7.80
C GLN A 74 6.33 -29.26 -8.02
N GLU A 75 6.02 -30.38 -7.37
CA GLU A 75 4.67 -30.97 -7.39
C GLU A 75 3.65 -30.02 -6.76
N ALA A 76 3.95 -29.44 -5.61
CA ALA A 76 3.08 -28.47 -4.95
C ALA A 76 2.79 -27.24 -5.84
N MET A 77 3.81 -26.72 -6.52
CA MET A 77 3.68 -25.59 -7.42
C MET A 77 2.80 -25.93 -8.62
N THR A 78 3.04 -27.07 -9.27
CA THR A 78 2.24 -27.53 -10.42
C THR A 78 0.78 -27.82 -10.06
N VAL A 79 0.52 -28.46 -8.91
CA VAL A 79 -0.83 -28.72 -8.43
C VAL A 79 -1.56 -27.41 -8.15
N ALA A 80 -0.92 -26.48 -7.44
CA ALA A 80 -1.50 -25.17 -7.13
C ALA A 80 -1.79 -24.34 -8.39
N ASP A 81 -0.91 -24.37 -9.39
CA ASP A 81 -1.14 -23.73 -10.69
C ASP A 81 -2.39 -24.30 -11.39
N MET A 82 -2.53 -25.63 -11.40
CA MET A 82 -3.67 -26.32 -12.02
C MET A 82 -4.98 -26.00 -11.30
N GLU A 83 -4.99 -26.02 -9.97
CA GLU A 83 -6.14 -25.64 -9.14
C GLU A 83 -6.53 -24.17 -9.40
N TYR A 84 -5.56 -23.26 -9.38
CA TYR A 84 -5.78 -21.84 -9.64
C TYR A 84 -6.39 -21.58 -11.03
N GLN A 85 -5.88 -22.26 -12.07
CA GLN A 85 -6.45 -22.16 -13.41
C GLN A 85 -7.88 -22.71 -13.48
N ALA A 86 -8.16 -23.81 -12.80
CA ALA A 86 -9.50 -24.40 -12.74
C ALA A 86 -10.49 -23.45 -12.06
N GLU A 87 -10.11 -22.84 -10.94
CA GLU A 87 -10.92 -21.83 -10.26
C GLU A 87 -11.21 -20.62 -11.14
N ILE A 88 -10.20 -20.09 -11.83
CA ILE A 88 -10.37 -18.96 -12.76
C ILE A 88 -11.38 -19.33 -13.86
N LYS A 89 -11.24 -20.53 -14.45
CA LYS A 89 -12.15 -21.01 -15.50
C LYS A 89 -13.58 -21.12 -14.96
N ALA A 90 -13.76 -21.69 -13.76
CA ALA A 90 -15.05 -21.84 -13.11
C ALA A 90 -15.70 -20.47 -12.81
N LYS A 91 -14.96 -19.54 -12.21
CA LYS A 91 -15.41 -18.18 -11.90
C LYS A 91 -15.76 -17.39 -13.15
N LYS A 92 -14.98 -17.52 -14.23
CA LYS A 92 -15.30 -16.92 -15.55
C LYS A 92 -16.61 -17.49 -16.12
N LYS A 93 -16.81 -18.81 -16.05
CA LYS A 93 -18.04 -19.47 -16.51
C LYS A 93 -19.26 -19.00 -15.70
N ALA A 94 -19.13 -18.92 -14.38
CA ALA A 94 -20.16 -18.40 -13.48
C ALA A 94 -20.50 -16.94 -13.80
N TYR A 95 -19.49 -16.08 -14.00
CA TYR A 95 -19.68 -14.69 -14.39
C TYR A 95 -20.46 -14.54 -15.70
N VAL A 96 -20.12 -15.35 -16.72
CA VAL A 96 -20.85 -15.35 -18.00
C VAL A 96 -22.32 -15.74 -17.80
N ALA A 97 -22.60 -16.73 -16.95
CA ALA A 97 -23.98 -17.12 -16.63
C ALA A 97 -24.74 -15.99 -15.93
N LEU A 98 -24.16 -15.39 -14.90
CA LEU A 98 -24.75 -14.26 -14.17
C LEU A 98 -25.00 -13.05 -15.07
N LYS A 99 -24.07 -12.76 -16.00
CA LYS A 99 -24.22 -11.69 -16.98
C LYS A 99 -25.39 -11.93 -17.93
N LYS A 100 -25.64 -13.19 -18.35
CA LYS A 100 -26.80 -13.55 -19.16
C LYS A 100 -28.10 -13.32 -18.38
N ILE A 101 -28.15 -13.77 -17.13
CA ILE A 101 -29.31 -13.58 -16.24
C ILE A 101 -29.58 -12.08 -16.01
N ALA A 102 -28.56 -11.29 -15.71
CA ALA A 102 -28.71 -9.84 -15.49
C ALA A 102 -29.26 -9.12 -16.73
N ARG A 103 -28.79 -9.49 -17.94
CA ARG A 103 -29.34 -8.99 -19.21
C ARG A 103 -30.81 -9.35 -19.38
N GLN A 104 -31.19 -10.59 -19.10
CA GLN A 104 -32.58 -11.05 -19.17
C GLN A 104 -33.47 -10.30 -18.17
N GLN A 105 -32.96 -9.98 -16.99
CA GLN A 105 -33.65 -9.22 -15.95
C GLN A 105 -33.64 -7.69 -16.18
N GLY A 106 -32.96 -7.19 -17.22
CA GLY A 106 -32.77 -5.75 -17.44
C GLY A 106 -31.89 -5.06 -16.39
N LYS A 107 -31.17 -5.81 -15.55
CA LYS A 107 -30.29 -5.28 -14.51
C LYS A 107 -28.88 -5.06 -15.04
N ARG A 108 -28.12 -4.18 -14.37
CA ARG A 108 -26.68 -4.01 -14.66
C ARG A 108 -25.95 -5.32 -14.34
N PRO A 109 -25.02 -5.77 -15.21
CA PRO A 109 -24.26 -6.98 -14.97
C PRO A 109 -23.34 -6.82 -13.76
N PRO A 110 -23.02 -7.91 -13.04
CA PRO A 110 -22.07 -7.86 -11.95
C PRO A 110 -20.68 -7.41 -12.44
N PRO A 111 -19.82 -6.92 -11.53
CA PRO A 111 -18.42 -6.62 -11.83
C PRO A 111 -17.67 -7.91 -12.22
N ASN A 112 -16.67 -7.77 -13.08
CA ASN A 112 -15.85 -8.90 -13.53
C ASN A 112 -15.00 -9.45 -12.35
N PRO A 113 -15.05 -10.75 -12.03
CA PRO A 113 -14.38 -11.33 -10.87
C PRO A 113 -12.84 -11.25 -10.92
N TYR A 114 -12.25 -11.18 -12.11
CA TYR A 114 -10.80 -11.03 -12.29
C TYR A 114 -10.52 -9.89 -13.27
N PRO A 115 -10.48 -8.64 -12.79
CA PRO A 115 -10.04 -7.53 -13.61
C PRO A 115 -8.56 -7.72 -13.97
N ILE A 116 -8.22 -7.38 -15.21
CA ILE A 116 -6.81 -7.28 -15.60
C ILE A 116 -6.35 -5.93 -15.07
N VAL A 117 -5.21 -5.89 -14.37
CA VAL A 117 -4.62 -4.65 -13.80
C VAL A 117 -4.58 -3.52 -14.83
N VAL A 118 -4.19 -3.84 -16.08
CA VAL A 118 -4.17 -2.88 -17.20
C VAL A 118 -5.55 -2.24 -17.45
N LYS A 119 -6.64 -3.00 -17.33
CA LYS A 119 -8.00 -2.46 -17.53
C LYS A 119 -8.45 -1.55 -16.41
N GLU A 120 -7.97 -1.77 -15.18
CA GLU A 120 -8.24 -0.89 -14.05
C GLU A 120 -7.54 0.45 -14.26
N ILE A 121 -6.24 0.42 -14.57
CA ILE A 121 -5.46 1.62 -14.91
C ILE A 121 -6.10 2.38 -16.07
N GLN A 122 -6.48 1.67 -17.14
CA GLN A 122 -7.15 2.29 -18.29
C GLN A 122 -8.51 2.92 -17.90
N ALA A 123 -9.27 2.30 -17.00
CA ALA A 123 -10.55 2.85 -16.55
C ALA A 123 -10.36 4.15 -15.74
N GLU A 124 -9.33 4.21 -14.91
CA GLU A 124 -8.94 5.41 -14.16
C GLU A 124 -8.46 6.52 -15.11
N GLU A 125 -7.58 6.18 -16.06
CA GLU A 125 -7.02 7.12 -17.03
C GLU A 125 -8.06 7.67 -18.02
N LYS A 126 -9.12 6.90 -18.31
CA LYS A 126 -10.14 7.27 -19.30
C LYS A 126 -10.74 8.65 -19.06
N LYS A 127 -10.93 9.04 -17.80
CA LYS A 127 -11.41 10.38 -17.42
C LYS A 127 -10.43 11.46 -17.87
N TYR A 128 -9.16 11.30 -17.54
CA TYR A 128 -8.11 12.25 -17.88
C TYR A 128 -7.83 12.29 -19.39
N VAL A 129 -7.94 11.16 -20.09
CA VAL A 129 -7.83 11.10 -21.56
C VAL A 129 -8.98 11.86 -22.20
N TYR A 130 -10.21 11.65 -21.74
CA TYR A 130 -11.39 12.36 -22.25
C TYR A 130 -11.26 13.88 -22.02
N ASP A 131 -10.88 14.29 -20.81
CA ASP A 131 -10.74 15.70 -20.46
C ASP A 131 -9.70 16.42 -21.32
N ARG A 132 -8.61 15.77 -21.75
CA ARG A 132 -7.59 16.39 -22.63
C ARG A 132 -8.18 16.94 -23.94
N PHE A 133 -9.17 16.25 -24.50
CA PHE A 133 -9.77 16.61 -25.79
C PHE A 133 -11.03 17.46 -25.64
N HIS A 134 -11.81 17.22 -24.58
CA HIS A 134 -13.14 17.81 -24.43
C HIS A 134 -13.23 18.92 -23.40
N ASN A 135 -12.23 19.09 -22.51
CA ASN A 135 -12.26 20.14 -21.51
C ASN A 135 -11.96 21.50 -22.16
N PRO A 136 -12.91 22.46 -22.14
CA PRO A 136 -12.74 23.73 -22.82
C PRO A 136 -11.56 24.54 -22.27
N ARG A 137 -11.24 24.41 -20.97
CA ARG A 137 -10.10 25.10 -20.35
C ARG A 137 -8.78 24.58 -20.91
N ILE A 138 -8.64 23.26 -21.08
CA ILE A 138 -7.44 22.63 -21.66
C ILE A 138 -7.27 23.04 -23.12
N CYS A 139 -8.34 23.01 -23.91
CA CYS A 139 -8.30 23.47 -25.31
C CYS A 139 -7.89 24.95 -25.43
N GLN A 140 -8.40 25.82 -24.55
CA GLN A 140 -8.02 27.23 -24.51
C GLN A 140 -6.54 27.43 -24.18
N ILE A 141 -6.02 26.69 -23.19
CA ILE A 141 -4.60 26.73 -22.81
C ILE A 141 -3.72 26.27 -23.98
N LEU A 142 -4.08 25.18 -24.66
CA LEU A 142 -3.35 24.67 -25.81
C LEU A 142 -3.31 25.68 -26.98
N ARG A 143 -4.44 26.32 -27.29
CA ARG A 143 -4.50 27.39 -28.30
C ARG A 143 -3.58 28.56 -27.94
N LYS A 144 -3.60 28.99 -26.67
CA LYS A 144 -2.70 30.06 -26.18
C LYS A 144 -1.23 29.67 -26.35
N LEU A 145 -0.85 28.45 -25.97
CA LEU A 145 0.51 27.92 -26.15
C LEU A 145 0.96 27.88 -27.61
N GLN A 146 0.10 27.40 -28.52
CA GLN A 146 0.41 27.39 -29.96
C GLN A 146 0.62 28.80 -30.53
N ASN A 147 -0.22 29.75 -30.14
CA ASN A 147 -0.08 31.15 -30.55
C ASN A 147 1.21 31.78 -30.00
N CYS A 148 1.56 31.52 -28.74
CA CYS A 148 2.83 31.96 -28.17
C CYS A 148 4.04 31.36 -28.89
N LYS A 149 3.98 30.07 -29.24
CA LYS A 149 5.05 29.40 -30.02
C LYS A 149 5.21 30.03 -31.41
N ARG A 150 4.11 30.28 -32.12
CA ARG A 150 4.11 30.98 -33.42
C ARG A 150 4.71 32.39 -33.32
N LYS A 151 4.29 33.18 -32.33
CA LYS A 151 4.83 34.54 -32.11
C LYS A 151 6.34 34.53 -31.83
N ARG A 152 6.83 33.57 -31.03
CA ARG A 152 8.28 33.41 -30.79
C ARG A 152 9.03 33.08 -32.07
N GLN A 153 8.53 32.16 -32.88
CA GLN A 153 9.15 31.81 -34.17
C GLN A 153 9.19 32.98 -35.16
N LEU A 154 8.16 33.83 -35.17
CA LEU A 154 8.14 35.04 -35.98
C LEU A 154 9.19 36.05 -35.51
N ARG A 155 9.33 36.26 -34.19
CA ARG A 155 10.37 37.15 -33.64
C ARG A 155 11.79 36.69 -33.99
N ILE A 156 12.07 35.40 -33.84
CA ILE A 156 13.37 34.79 -34.19
C ILE A 156 13.69 34.92 -35.69
N ARG A 157 12.67 35.07 -36.55
CA ARG A 157 12.87 35.25 -38.00
C ARG A 157 13.04 36.71 -38.42
N THR A 158 12.68 37.65 -37.55
CA THR A 158 12.76 39.10 -37.82
C THR A 158 13.97 39.76 -37.16
N GLU A 159 14.63 39.06 -36.24
CA GLU A 159 15.95 39.37 -35.67
C GLU A 159 17.04 38.69 -36.51
#